data_AF-A0AAJ5QR55-F1
#
_entry.id   AF-A0AAJ5QR55-F1
#
_cell.length_a   1.000
_cell.length_b   1.000
_cell.length_c   1.000
_cell.angle_alpha   90.00
_cell.angle_beta   90.00
_cell.angle_gamma   90.00
#
_symmetry.space_group_name_H-M   'P 1'
#
loop_
_entity.id
_entity.type
_entity.pdbx_description
1 polymer ?
#
loop_
_entity_poly.entity_id
_entity_poly.type
_entity_poly.pdbx_seq_one_letter_code
_entity_poly.pdbx_strand_id
1 'polypeptide(L)'
;MMGSKQAQVQRLRDAIAEAIGSNVKSYNVPRVCTKFGIQDVVKEGDADEAHLSKKTYVKKRLLDLSQHELLKIAIAMLDEYEDNELSSVVSIINTGEPGNISQITRRGIIKLLNNYNPLFNDVDLYEGLNTFTKENLTSSSNIRFYYSSLEKDIEQHYIKNDDYTNEELLKRCGILECSQKNFLTFLEKMLDPVVRRDTEQEKLAAKLNELLRPDGYSAIITAYQSGHPVYALRHHEKGVKGNVKNLIFASVGAKPEFILTDAINNDVVITHHADKCLVYDEIPPPTGLKWDDMVGWWQRRENIIDSGEARNSLGKRLLRSVKMTGSPGEVLIFETYFKRFQKKYSRNLPALIPQVYLHLDPLSQKERETLSKPRALERQRGFVE
;
A
#
# COMPACT_ATOMS: atom_id res chain seq x y z
N MET A 1 22.17 15.49 3.56
CA MET A 1 21.58 14.12 3.51
C MET A 1 21.92 13.27 4.73
N MET A 2 23.19 13.20 5.20
CA MET A 2 23.57 12.37 6.37
C MET A 2 22.82 12.70 7.67
N GLY A 3 22.49 13.98 7.93
CA GLY A 3 21.77 14.39 9.15
C GLY A 3 20.33 13.87 9.27
N SER A 4 19.64 13.60 8.16
CA SER A 4 18.27 13.04 8.19
C SER A 4 18.26 11.57 8.60
N LYS A 5 19.21 10.79 8.08
CA LYS A 5 19.30 9.34 8.34
C LYS A 5 19.67 9.04 9.78
N GLN A 6 20.62 9.78 10.35
CA GLN A 6 21.01 9.62 11.75
C GLN A 6 19.88 10.00 12.72
N ALA A 7 19.11 11.06 12.39
CA ALA A 7 17.92 11.43 13.15
C ALA A 7 16.82 10.36 13.09
N GLN A 8 16.61 9.72 11.93
CA GLN A 8 15.66 8.61 11.78
C GLN A 8 16.06 7.37 12.60
N VAL A 9 17.35 7.01 12.57
CA VAL A 9 17.88 5.89 13.38
C VAL A 9 17.67 6.16 14.87
N GLN A 10 17.95 7.38 15.33
CA GLN A 10 17.74 7.74 16.72
C GLN A 10 16.25 7.67 17.11
N ARG A 11 15.35 8.16 16.25
CA ARG A 11 13.91 8.04 16.46
C ARG A 11 13.44 6.59 16.56
N LEU A 12 13.95 5.68 15.72
CA LEU A 12 13.63 4.24 15.82
C LEU A 12 14.07 3.65 17.16
N ARG A 13 15.30 3.95 17.60
CA ARG A 13 15.80 3.47 18.89
C ARG A 13 14.95 3.98 20.04
N ASP A 14 14.57 5.25 19.99
CA ASP A 14 13.73 5.87 21.00
C ASP A 14 12.35 5.22 21.05
N ALA A 15 11.72 5.00 19.90
CA ALA A 15 10.39 4.41 19.79
C ALA A 15 10.35 2.93 20.20
N ILE A 16 11.35 2.13 19.78
CA ILE A 16 11.45 0.72 20.19
C ILE A 16 11.61 0.64 21.72
N ALA A 17 12.47 1.48 22.30
CA ALA A 17 12.69 1.49 23.74
C ALA A 17 11.47 1.95 24.53
N GLU A 18 10.71 2.92 24.00
CA GLU A 18 9.45 3.37 24.59
C GLU A 18 8.36 2.29 24.52
N ALA A 19 8.19 1.65 23.36
CA ALA A 19 7.22 0.58 23.18
C ALA A 19 7.47 -0.61 24.12
N ILE A 20 8.73 -1.06 24.28
CA ILE A 20 9.08 -2.07 25.30
C ILE A 20 8.83 -1.51 26.72
N GLY A 21 9.22 -0.26 26.96
CA GLY A 21 9.03 0.41 28.23
C GLY A 21 7.56 0.49 28.67
N SER A 22 6.63 0.70 27.74
CA SER A 22 5.21 0.84 28.05
C SER A 22 4.49 -0.51 28.16
N ASN A 23 4.88 -1.50 27.36
CA ASN A 23 4.16 -2.76 27.25
C ASN A 23 4.74 -3.90 28.10
N VAL A 24 5.97 -3.77 28.62
CA VAL A 24 6.70 -4.86 29.28
C VAL A 24 7.09 -4.50 30.72
N LYS A 25 6.86 -5.45 31.64
CA LYS A 25 7.34 -5.37 33.03
C LYS A 25 8.86 -5.51 33.09
N SER A 26 9.51 -4.74 33.95
CA SER A 26 10.98 -4.61 34.01
C SER A 26 11.74 -5.94 34.08
N TYR A 27 11.31 -6.88 34.92
CA TYR A 27 11.95 -8.20 35.04
C TYR A 27 11.81 -9.08 33.78
N ASN A 28 10.85 -8.78 32.90
CA ASN A 28 10.67 -9.50 31.63
C ASN A 28 11.38 -8.83 30.45
N VAL A 29 11.88 -7.60 30.60
CA VAL A 29 12.54 -6.84 29.53
C VAL A 29 13.71 -7.60 28.90
N PRO A 30 14.64 -8.22 29.66
CA PRO A 30 15.72 -9.01 29.05
C PRO A 30 15.20 -10.17 28.18
N ARG A 31 14.17 -10.88 28.66
CA ARG A 31 13.56 -11.99 27.90
C ARG A 31 12.93 -11.50 26.60
N VAL A 32 12.26 -10.34 26.65
CA VAL A 32 11.66 -9.71 25.48
C VAL A 32 12.74 -9.22 24.50
N CYS A 33 13.83 -8.62 24.99
CA CYS A 33 14.97 -8.25 24.14
C CYS A 33 15.56 -9.46 23.43
N THR A 34 15.60 -10.62 24.09
CA THR A 34 16.09 -11.87 23.48
C THR A 34 15.14 -12.37 22.40
N LYS A 35 13.82 -12.32 22.67
CA LYS A 35 12.78 -12.71 21.72
C LYS A 35 12.84 -11.93 20.41
N PHE A 36 13.06 -10.62 20.46
CA PHE A 36 13.13 -9.76 19.28
C PHE A 36 14.52 -9.67 18.65
N GLY A 37 15.50 -10.43 19.14
CA GLY A 37 16.88 -10.38 18.63
C GLY A 37 17.61 -9.07 18.93
N ILE A 38 17.18 -8.33 19.96
CA ILE A 38 17.88 -7.15 20.48
C ILE A 38 19.11 -7.57 21.30
N GLN A 39 19.06 -8.77 21.89
CA GLN A 39 20.20 -9.38 22.58
C GLN A 39 20.21 -10.90 22.35
N ASP A 40 21.39 -11.51 22.38
CA ASP A 40 21.52 -12.94 22.10
C ASP A 40 21.10 -13.82 23.29
N VAL A 41 21.44 -13.40 24.52
CA VAL A 41 21.19 -14.17 25.74
C VAL A 41 20.94 -13.25 26.93
N VAL A 42 20.15 -13.72 27.90
CA VAL A 42 19.96 -13.06 29.19
C VAL A 42 21.15 -13.37 30.11
N LYS A 43 21.82 -12.34 30.61
CA LYS A 43 22.96 -12.42 31.52
C LYS A 43 22.55 -12.18 32.97
N GLU A 44 23.39 -12.62 33.89
CA GLU A 44 23.25 -12.29 35.31
C GLU A 44 23.37 -10.76 35.52
N GLY A 45 22.43 -10.17 36.27
CA GLY A 45 22.33 -8.71 36.46
C GLY A 45 21.51 -7.96 35.40
N ASP A 46 21.06 -8.62 34.33
CA ASP A 46 20.23 -7.96 33.30
C ASP A 46 18.86 -7.51 33.85
N ALA A 47 18.25 -8.32 34.73
CA ALA A 47 16.98 -7.97 35.35
C ALA A 47 17.11 -6.72 36.23
N ASP A 48 18.19 -6.60 36.98
CA ASP A 48 18.47 -5.45 37.84
C ASP A 48 18.76 -4.19 37.01
N GLU A 49 19.56 -4.30 35.94
CA GLU A 49 19.80 -3.18 35.01
C GLU A 49 18.50 -2.70 34.35
N ALA A 50 17.65 -3.64 33.91
CA ALA A 50 16.34 -3.32 33.32
C ALA A 50 15.37 -2.70 34.34
N HIS A 51 15.46 -3.09 35.61
CA HIS A 51 14.67 -2.50 36.70
C HIS A 51 15.06 -1.05 36.99
N LEU A 52 16.34 -0.69 36.88
CA LEU A 52 16.80 0.69 37.06
C LEU A 52 16.24 1.61 35.95
N SER A 53 16.29 1.16 34.69
CA SER A 53 15.64 1.86 33.58
C SER A 53 15.46 0.95 32.38
N LYS A 54 14.21 0.55 32.12
CA LYS A 54 13.82 -0.25 30.96
C LYS A 54 14.29 0.40 29.65
N LYS A 55 14.07 1.71 29.51
CA LYS A 55 14.41 2.47 28.32
C LYS A 55 15.92 2.54 28.09
N THR A 56 16.69 2.80 29.14
CA THR A 56 18.16 2.87 29.03
C THR A 56 18.75 1.49 28.70
N TYR A 57 18.25 0.44 29.35
CA TYR A 57 18.64 -0.95 29.11
C TYR A 57 18.47 -1.34 27.65
N VAL A 58 17.31 -1.07 27.07
CA VAL A 58 16.99 -1.36 25.67
C VAL A 58 17.85 -0.50 24.73
N LYS A 59 17.93 0.82 24.96
CA LYS A 59 18.68 1.73 24.09
C LYS A 59 20.15 1.34 23.94
N LYS A 60 20.82 0.95 25.04
CA LYS A 60 22.22 0.49 24.99
C LYS A 60 22.42 -0.66 24.01
N ARG A 61 21.48 -1.61 23.98
CA ARG A 61 21.53 -2.82 23.14
C ARG A 61 21.14 -2.55 21.69
N LEU A 62 20.51 -1.40 21.40
CA LEU A 62 20.17 -0.97 20.04
C LEU A 62 21.24 -0.07 19.39
N LEU A 63 22.29 0.33 20.12
CA LEU A 63 23.29 1.31 19.66
C LEU A 63 24.06 0.87 18.41
N ASP A 64 24.36 -0.43 18.31
CA ASP A 64 25.18 -0.99 17.23
C ASP A 64 24.33 -1.46 16.04
N LEU A 65 23.01 -1.48 16.18
CA LEU A 65 22.09 -1.91 15.12
C LEU A 65 21.93 -0.85 14.03
N SER A 66 21.91 -1.34 12.79
CA SER A 66 21.61 -0.56 11.59
C SER A 66 20.11 -0.21 11.50
N GLN A 67 19.78 0.79 10.68
CA GLN A 67 18.38 1.19 10.43
C GLN A 67 17.50 0.02 9.97
N HIS A 68 18.06 -0.88 9.14
CA HIS A 68 17.34 -2.03 8.60
C HIS A 68 17.05 -3.07 9.70
N GLU A 69 17.99 -3.33 10.60
CA GLU A 69 17.78 -4.22 11.75
C GLU A 69 16.75 -3.63 12.72
N LEU A 70 16.85 -2.33 13.00
CA LEU A 70 15.88 -1.62 13.83
C LEU A 70 14.47 -1.66 13.23
N LEU A 71 14.32 -1.52 11.90
CA LEU A 71 13.02 -1.65 11.23
C LEU A 71 12.45 -3.06 11.34
N LYS A 72 13.28 -4.11 11.16
CA LYS A 72 12.84 -5.49 11.35
C LYS A 72 12.30 -5.73 12.76
N ILE A 73 13.02 -5.25 13.77
CA ILE A 73 12.61 -5.33 15.18
C ILE A 73 11.30 -4.58 15.40
N ALA A 74 11.20 -3.34 14.91
CA ALA A 74 10.03 -2.51 15.07
C ALA A 74 8.78 -3.13 14.42
N ILE A 75 8.91 -3.69 13.20
CA ILE A 75 7.81 -4.38 12.52
C ILE A 75 7.38 -5.62 13.30
N ALA A 76 8.33 -6.46 13.72
CA ALA A 76 8.01 -7.65 14.51
C ALA A 76 7.34 -7.31 15.85
N MET A 77 7.72 -6.19 16.47
CA MET A 77 7.08 -5.71 17.69
C MET A 77 5.66 -5.21 17.45
N LEU A 78 5.36 -4.60 16.31
CA LEU A 78 4.02 -4.12 15.97
C LEU A 78 3.01 -5.25 15.77
N ASP A 79 3.48 -6.46 15.42
CA ASP A 79 2.64 -7.66 15.35
C ASP A 79 2.19 -8.15 16.75
N GLU A 80 2.88 -7.76 17.83
CA GLU A 80 2.60 -8.20 19.20
C GLU A 80 2.10 -7.06 20.11
N TYR A 81 2.58 -5.84 19.88
CA TYR A 81 2.24 -4.65 20.63
C TYR A 81 1.66 -3.62 19.65
N GLU A 82 0.37 -3.31 19.80
CA GLU A 82 -0.30 -2.27 19.01
C GLU A 82 0.14 -0.84 19.45
N ASP A 83 1.44 -0.59 19.41
CA ASP A 83 2.04 0.67 19.85
C ASP A 83 1.95 1.74 18.76
N ASN A 84 1.15 2.78 19.01
CA ASN A 84 0.87 3.83 18.03
C ASN A 84 2.11 4.70 17.72
N GLU A 85 3.00 4.91 18.68
CA GLU A 85 4.21 5.73 18.48
C GLU A 85 5.24 4.99 17.62
N LEU A 86 5.46 3.70 17.89
CA LEU A 86 6.31 2.84 17.07
C LEU A 86 5.75 2.70 15.65
N SER A 87 4.44 2.49 15.52
CA SER A 87 3.75 2.42 14.21
C SER A 87 3.94 3.71 13.41
N SER A 88 3.85 4.86 14.09
CA SER A 88 4.11 6.17 13.51
C SER A 88 5.53 6.30 12.99
N VAL A 89 6.53 5.98 13.80
CA VAL A 89 7.95 6.12 13.44
C VAL A 89 8.33 5.19 12.29
N VAL A 90 7.84 3.94 12.30
CA VAL A 90 8.02 2.99 11.19
C VAL A 90 7.37 3.52 9.91
N SER A 91 6.13 4.00 10.00
CA SER A 91 5.41 4.57 8.84
C SER A 91 6.14 5.78 8.24
N ILE A 92 6.67 6.68 9.09
CA ILE A 92 7.43 7.87 8.65
C ILE A 92 8.72 7.46 7.95
N ILE A 93 9.40 6.43 8.44
CA ILE A 93 10.66 5.98 7.84
C ILE A 93 10.40 5.23 6.54
N ASN A 94 9.28 4.51 6.47
CA ASN A 94 8.80 3.85 5.27
C ASN A 94 7.97 4.79 4.36
N THR A 95 8.00 6.11 4.59
CA THR A 95 7.32 7.05 3.68
C THR A 95 8.04 7.02 2.33
N GLY A 96 7.42 6.41 1.32
CA GLY A 96 8.03 6.13 0.01
C GLY A 96 8.14 4.64 -0.31
N GLU A 97 7.87 3.75 0.65
CA GLU A 97 7.64 2.34 0.36
C GLU A 97 6.28 2.12 -0.33
N PRO A 98 6.15 1.09 -1.19
CA PRO A 98 4.90 0.77 -1.85
C PRO A 98 3.77 0.53 -0.84
N GLY A 99 2.72 1.34 -0.87
CA GLY A 99 1.53 1.19 -0.02
C GLY A 99 1.27 2.30 1.00
N ASN A 100 2.18 3.28 1.14
CA ASN A 100 1.99 4.46 1.98
C ASN A 100 1.60 5.70 1.16
N ILE A 101 0.80 6.59 1.76
CA ILE A 101 0.47 7.88 1.14
C ILE A 101 1.72 8.78 1.17
N SER A 102 2.15 9.23 0.00
CA SER A 102 3.36 10.01 -0.19
C SER A 102 3.23 11.41 0.39
N GLN A 103 4.37 12.06 0.70
CA GLN A 103 4.37 13.45 1.18
C GLN A 103 3.81 14.45 0.16
N ILE A 104 3.91 14.14 -1.14
CA ILE A 104 3.33 14.95 -2.20
C ILE A 104 1.80 14.94 -2.06
N THR A 105 1.22 13.75 -1.92
CA THR A 105 -0.22 13.58 -1.74
C THR A 105 -0.71 14.17 -0.43
N ARG A 106 -0.01 13.92 0.70
CA ARG A 106 -0.37 14.51 2.00
C ARG A 106 -0.45 16.03 1.92
N ARG A 107 0.56 16.68 1.32
CA ARG A 107 0.61 18.13 1.13
C ARG A 107 -0.51 18.63 0.19
N GLY A 108 -0.78 17.91 -0.89
CA GLY A 108 -1.88 18.21 -1.79
C GLY A 108 -3.24 18.17 -1.10
N ILE A 109 -3.46 17.18 -0.24
CA ILE A 109 -4.70 17.01 0.51
C ILE A 109 -4.89 18.12 1.54
N ILE A 110 -3.89 18.42 2.39
CA ILE A 110 -4.06 19.47 3.40
C ILE A 110 -4.27 20.86 2.77
N LYS A 111 -3.68 21.10 1.60
CA LYS A 111 -3.92 22.31 0.81
C LYS A 111 -5.35 22.35 0.24
N LEU A 112 -5.86 21.22 -0.23
CA LEU A 112 -7.26 21.08 -0.67
C LEU A 112 -8.24 21.46 0.46
N LEU A 113 -7.92 21.10 1.71
CA LEU A 113 -8.78 21.36 2.86
C LEU A 113 -8.94 22.84 3.22
N ASN A 114 -8.11 23.75 2.68
CA ASN A 114 -8.33 25.20 2.81
C ASN A 114 -9.66 25.67 2.22
N ASN A 115 -10.27 24.89 1.32
CA ASN A 115 -11.56 25.23 0.71
C ASN A 115 -12.78 24.87 1.59
N TYR A 116 -12.56 24.36 2.80
CA TYR A 116 -13.62 23.86 3.68
C TYR A 116 -13.55 24.59 5.03
N ASN A 117 -14.40 25.60 5.21
CA ASN A 117 -14.48 26.40 6.43
C ASN A 117 -15.94 26.44 6.91
N PRO A 118 -16.25 26.00 8.14
CA PRO A 118 -15.34 25.46 9.18
C PRO A 118 -14.67 24.14 8.81
N LEU A 119 -13.46 23.89 9.34
CA LEU A 119 -12.69 22.67 9.05
C LEU A 119 -13.39 21.38 9.51
N PHE A 120 -14.19 21.43 10.58
CA PHE A 120 -14.97 20.28 11.07
C PHE A 120 -16.49 20.56 11.18
N ASN A 121 -16.98 21.63 10.54
CA ASN A 121 -18.36 22.12 10.68
C ASN A 121 -18.80 22.17 12.16
N ASP A 122 -19.81 21.39 12.53
CA ASP A 122 -20.42 21.39 13.86
C ASP A 122 -19.67 20.49 14.87
N VAL A 123 -18.65 19.76 14.44
CA VAL A 123 -17.82 18.91 15.31
C VAL A 123 -16.73 19.75 15.96
N ASP A 124 -16.45 19.47 17.24
CA ASP A 124 -15.41 20.16 18.01
C ASP A 124 -14.05 20.07 17.31
N LEU A 125 -13.38 21.22 17.18
CA LEU A 125 -12.10 21.35 16.49
C LEU A 125 -11.04 20.43 17.10
N TYR A 126 -10.95 20.38 18.43
CA TYR A 126 -9.93 19.59 19.11
C TYR A 126 -10.25 18.11 19.04
N GLU A 127 -11.53 17.70 19.05
CA GLU A 127 -11.92 16.32 18.76
C GLU A 127 -11.36 15.86 17.40
N GLY A 128 -11.48 16.69 16.37
CA GLY A 128 -10.94 16.42 15.03
C GLY A 128 -9.40 16.39 15.00
N LEU A 129 -8.73 17.37 15.61
CA LEU A 129 -7.27 17.48 15.61
C LEU A 129 -6.59 16.36 16.42
N ASN A 130 -7.22 15.90 17.51
CA ASN A 130 -6.72 14.81 18.35
C ASN A 130 -6.67 13.45 17.63
N THR A 131 -7.26 13.32 16.43
CA THR A 131 -7.12 12.10 15.61
C THR A 131 -5.69 11.83 15.14
N PHE A 132 -4.84 12.85 15.08
CA PHE A 132 -3.46 12.72 14.61
C PHE A 132 -2.42 13.49 15.42
N THR A 133 -2.84 14.43 16.25
CA THR A 133 -1.94 15.25 17.07
C THR A 133 -1.31 14.39 18.19
N LYS A 134 -0.04 14.67 18.52
CA LYS A 134 0.66 13.96 19.60
C LYS A 134 0.29 14.47 20.99
N GLU A 135 -0.10 15.73 21.06
CA GLU A 135 -0.59 16.40 22.25
C GLU A 135 -2.11 16.17 22.36
N ASN A 136 -2.60 16.05 23.60
CA ASN A 136 -4.03 15.94 23.85
C ASN A 136 -4.60 17.35 24.03
N LEU A 137 -5.25 17.85 22.97
CA LEU A 137 -5.85 19.18 22.94
C LEU A 137 -7.23 19.13 23.61
N THR A 138 -7.57 20.12 24.44
CA THR A 138 -8.85 20.14 25.16
C THR A 138 -9.55 21.49 25.06
N SER A 139 -10.87 21.44 24.89
CA SER A 139 -11.74 22.63 24.89
C SER A 139 -12.03 23.15 26.31
N SER A 140 -11.51 22.50 27.36
CA SER A 140 -11.94 22.73 28.75
C SER A 140 -11.39 24.05 29.31
N SER A 141 -12.30 25.01 29.43
CA SER A 141 -12.08 26.40 29.81
C SER A 141 -11.75 26.65 31.30
N ASN A 142 -11.61 25.60 32.11
CA ASN A 142 -11.54 25.75 33.56
C ASN A 142 -10.13 25.79 34.15
N ILE A 143 -9.07 25.52 33.38
CA ILE A 143 -7.70 25.70 33.87
C ILE A 143 -6.74 26.19 32.77
N ARG A 144 -6.81 27.50 32.45
CA ARG A 144 -5.88 28.18 31.50
C ARG A 144 -4.39 27.99 31.81
N PHE A 145 -4.04 27.51 33.02
CA PHE A 145 -2.67 27.23 33.43
C PHE A 145 -2.07 25.94 32.85
N TYR A 146 -2.89 25.04 32.31
CA TYR A 146 -2.42 23.76 31.74
C TYR A 146 -2.44 23.70 30.22
N TYR A 147 -2.77 24.80 29.52
CA TYR A 147 -2.68 24.78 28.07
C TYR A 147 -1.24 24.56 27.62
N SER A 148 -1.08 23.56 26.76
CA SER A 148 0.12 23.34 25.97
C SER A 148 0.46 24.57 25.13
N SER A 149 1.71 24.67 24.68
CA SER A 149 2.10 25.73 23.75
C SER A 149 1.30 25.68 22.44
N LEU A 150 0.92 24.48 22.00
CA LEU A 150 0.15 24.27 20.78
C LEU A 150 -1.30 24.74 20.93
N GLU A 151 -1.98 24.41 22.04
CA GLU A 151 -3.34 24.91 22.29
C GLU A 151 -3.41 26.43 22.31
N LYS A 152 -2.42 27.09 22.95
CA LYS A 152 -2.33 28.56 22.96
C LYS A 152 -2.13 29.14 21.56
N ASP A 153 -1.31 28.49 20.73
CA ASP A 153 -1.06 28.88 19.34
C ASP A 153 -2.34 28.77 18.50
N ILE A 154 -3.08 27.66 18.64
CA ILE A 154 -4.36 27.43 17.94
C ILE A 154 -5.42 28.43 18.39
N GLU A 155 -5.58 28.62 19.70
CA GLU A 155 -6.58 29.56 20.23
C GLU A 155 -6.30 31.00 19.78
N GLN A 156 -5.04 31.40 19.75
CA GLN A 156 -4.64 32.74 19.34
C GLN A 156 -4.81 32.95 17.82
N HIS A 157 -4.26 32.05 17.01
CA HIS A 157 -4.09 32.30 15.57
C HIS A 157 -5.19 31.72 14.69
N TYR A 158 -5.87 30.66 15.13
CA TYR A 158 -6.97 30.05 14.35
C TYR A 158 -8.34 30.46 14.88
N ILE A 159 -8.56 30.44 16.21
CA ILE A 159 -9.87 30.72 16.80
C ILE A 159 -10.14 32.22 16.94
N LYS A 160 -9.17 32.99 17.45
CA LYS A 160 -9.35 34.43 17.72
C LYS A 160 -9.03 35.33 16.53
N ASN A 161 -7.94 35.05 15.83
CA ASN A 161 -7.38 35.99 14.87
C ASN A 161 -7.57 35.62 13.39
N ASP A 162 -8.10 34.42 13.05
CA ASP A 162 -8.25 33.93 11.66
C ASP A 162 -6.99 34.10 10.79
N ASP A 163 -5.81 34.05 11.41
CA ASP A 163 -4.49 34.24 10.77
C ASP A 163 -3.99 32.92 10.14
N TYR A 164 -4.52 31.79 10.60
CA TYR A 164 -4.13 30.46 10.15
C TYR A 164 -5.10 29.90 9.11
N THR A 165 -4.57 29.55 7.95
CA THR A 165 -5.26 28.65 7.03
C THR A 165 -5.37 27.24 7.64
N ASN A 166 -6.33 26.44 7.17
CA ASN A 166 -6.45 25.04 7.58
C ASN A 166 -5.15 24.25 7.35
N GLU A 167 -4.46 24.51 6.23
CA GLU A 167 -3.17 23.91 5.92
C GLU A 167 -2.11 24.23 6.99
N GLU A 168 -2.05 25.48 7.45
CA GLU A 168 -1.08 25.90 8.49
C GLU A 168 -1.43 25.28 9.84
N LEU A 169 -2.71 25.34 10.24
CA LEU A 169 -3.21 24.69 11.46
C LEU A 169 -2.84 23.19 11.50
N LEU A 170 -3.13 22.46 10.43
CA LEU A 170 -2.88 21.02 10.36
C LEU A 170 -1.37 20.70 10.40
N LYS A 171 -0.52 21.53 9.79
CA LYS A 171 0.95 21.40 9.88
C LYS A 171 1.44 21.61 11.32
N ARG A 172 0.93 22.62 12.02
CA ARG A 172 1.28 22.89 13.42
C ARG A 172 0.92 21.72 14.34
N CYS A 173 -0.19 21.04 14.02
CA CYS A 173 -0.63 19.83 14.71
C CYS A 173 0.13 18.56 14.29
N GLY A 174 1.06 18.63 13.32
CA GLY A 174 1.93 17.53 12.92
C GLY A 174 1.31 16.52 11.94
N ILE A 175 0.34 16.94 11.11
CA ILE A 175 -0.34 16.05 10.14
C ILE A 175 0.62 15.40 9.13
N LEU A 176 1.71 16.09 8.75
CA LEU A 176 2.65 15.58 7.73
C LEU A 176 3.56 14.48 8.31
N GLU A 177 3.75 14.51 9.61
CA GLU A 177 4.59 13.60 10.40
C GLU A 177 3.78 12.55 11.16
N CYS A 178 2.45 12.55 11.05
CA CYS A 178 1.63 11.54 11.71
C CYS A 178 1.72 10.18 11.02
N SER A 179 1.34 9.12 11.73
CA SER A 179 1.31 7.75 11.19
C SER A 179 0.40 7.64 9.96
N GLN A 180 0.60 6.62 9.12
CA GLN A 180 -0.32 6.34 8.03
C GLN A 180 -1.74 6.09 8.54
N LYS A 181 -1.88 5.33 9.63
CA LYS A 181 -3.16 5.08 10.32
C LYS A 181 -3.86 6.39 10.72
N ASN A 182 -3.17 7.27 11.44
CA ASN A 182 -3.75 8.53 11.92
C ASN A 182 -4.13 9.46 10.76
N PHE A 183 -3.30 9.50 9.70
CA PHE A 183 -3.63 10.27 8.51
C PHE A 183 -4.91 9.75 7.84
N LEU A 184 -5.07 8.44 7.70
CA LEU A 184 -6.29 7.83 7.16
C LEU A 184 -7.50 8.10 8.07
N THR A 185 -7.37 7.92 9.38
CA THR A 185 -8.43 8.21 10.36
C THR A 185 -8.87 9.68 10.30
N PHE A 186 -7.93 10.61 10.17
CA PHE A 186 -8.25 12.02 9.98
C PHE A 186 -9.07 12.27 8.71
N LEU A 187 -8.70 11.67 7.58
CA LEU A 187 -9.44 11.83 6.33
C LEU A 187 -10.81 11.15 6.37
N GLU A 188 -10.93 9.99 7.01
CA GLU A 188 -12.22 9.34 7.27
C GLU A 188 -13.12 10.22 8.14
N LYS A 189 -12.57 10.85 9.19
CA LYS A 189 -13.30 11.84 10.01
C LYS A 189 -13.76 13.04 9.18
N MET A 190 -12.94 13.53 8.26
CA MET A 190 -13.33 14.64 7.36
C MET A 190 -14.47 14.28 6.40
N LEU A 191 -14.62 13.00 6.08
CA LEU A 191 -15.70 12.42 5.28
C LEU A 191 -16.85 11.87 6.12
N ASP A 192 -16.80 11.97 7.45
CA ASP A 192 -17.83 11.43 8.33
C ASP A 192 -19.13 12.24 8.17
N PRO A 193 -20.31 11.58 8.10
CA PRO A 193 -21.59 12.26 7.92
C PRO A 193 -21.98 13.19 9.09
N VAL A 194 -21.36 13.06 10.27
CA VAL A 194 -21.52 14.04 11.36
C VAL A 194 -20.74 15.32 11.06
N VAL A 195 -19.61 15.22 10.35
CA VAL A 195 -18.78 16.37 9.96
C VAL A 195 -19.33 17.02 8.68
N ARG A 196 -19.61 16.25 7.63
CA ARG A 196 -20.07 16.77 6.32
C ARG A 196 -21.04 15.82 5.64
N ARG A 197 -22.06 16.38 4.99
CA ARG A 197 -23.14 15.63 4.32
C ARG A 197 -23.33 16.06 2.88
N ASP A 198 -24.10 15.24 2.17
CA ASP A 198 -24.67 15.52 0.86
C ASP A 198 -23.59 15.94 -0.15
N THR A 199 -23.86 16.99 -0.92
CA THR A 199 -22.99 17.42 -2.02
C THR A 199 -21.59 17.85 -1.58
N GLU A 200 -21.42 18.31 -0.33
CA GLU A 200 -20.10 18.70 0.18
C GLU A 200 -19.23 17.46 0.44
N GLN A 201 -19.82 16.46 1.07
CA GLN A 201 -19.18 15.16 1.35
C GLN A 201 -18.77 14.45 0.05
N GLU A 202 -19.68 14.40 -0.93
CA GLU A 202 -19.42 13.80 -2.25
C GLU A 202 -18.30 14.53 -3.02
N LYS A 203 -18.32 15.87 -3.02
CA LYS A 203 -17.28 16.68 -3.66
C LYS A 203 -15.91 16.47 -3.00
N LEU A 204 -15.87 16.39 -1.66
CA LEU A 204 -14.62 16.13 -0.95
C LEU A 204 -14.11 14.72 -1.27
N ALA A 205 -14.96 13.70 -1.21
CA ALA A 205 -14.59 12.31 -1.55
C ALA A 205 -14.03 12.19 -2.98
N ALA A 206 -14.66 12.87 -3.95
CA ALA A 206 -14.20 12.87 -5.34
C ALA A 206 -12.80 13.47 -5.48
N LYS A 207 -12.54 14.64 -4.88
CA LYS A 207 -11.23 15.31 -4.92
C LYS A 207 -10.16 14.53 -4.16
N LEU A 208 -10.50 13.93 -3.02
CA LEU A 208 -9.59 13.05 -2.28
C LEU A 208 -9.19 11.85 -3.14
N ASN A 209 -10.15 11.22 -3.83
CA ASN A 209 -9.89 10.10 -4.73
C ASN A 209 -8.96 10.46 -5.90
N GLU A 210 -9.01 11.68 -6.41
CA GLU A 210 -8.07 12.15 -7.44
C GLU A 210 -6.63 12.22 -6.91
N LEU A 211 -6.45 12.69 -5.67
CA LEU A 211 -5.14 12.83 -5.02
C LEU A 211 -4.59 11.51 -4.49
N LEU A 212 -5.45 10.62 -3.99
CA LEU A 212 -5.07 9.35 -3.34
C LEU A 212 -4.79 8.22 -4.32
N ARG A 213 -5.38 8.26 -5.54
CA ARG A 213 -5.26 7.19 -6.54
C ARG A 213 -3.80 6.85 -6.92
N PRO A 214 -2.88 7.82 -7.12
CA PRO A 214 -1.48 7.51 -7.43
C PRO A 214 -0.78 6.70 -6.34
N ASP A 215 -1.19 6.89 -5.07
CA ASP A 215 -0.66 6.16 -3.91
C ASP A 215 -1.44 4.88 -3.61
N GLY A 216 -2.40 4.52 -4.47
CA GLY A 216 -3.16 3.27 -4.36
C GLY A 216 -4.31 3.32 -3.36
N TYR A 217 -4.76 4.49 -2.90
CA TYR A 217 -5.90 4.60 -1.98
C TYR A 217 -7.16 5.12 -2.67
N SER A 218 -8.33 4.69 -2.17
CA SER A 218 -9.62 5.30 -2.47
C SER A 218 -10.55 5.33 -1.26
N ALA A 219 -11.40 6.35 -1.21
CA ALA A 219 -12.58 6.42 -0.38
C ALA A 219 -13.70 5.61 -1.01
N ILE A 220 -14.12 4.56 -0.33
CA ILE A 220 -15.26 3.72 -0.70
C ILE A 220 -16.36 3.87 0.34
N ILE A 221 -17.62 3.80 -0.11
CA ILE A 221 -18.76 3.75 0.81
C ILE A 221 -18.81 2.35 1.41
N THR A 222 -18.82 2.28 2.74
CA THR A 222 -18.85 1.01 3.49
C THR A 222 -20.16 0.78 4.23
N ALA A 223 -20.83 1.86 4.60
CA ALA A 223 -22.10 1.82 5.30
C ALA A 223 -22.92 3.08 5.01
N TYR A 224 -24.10 3.14 5.60
CA TYR A 224 -24.94 4.34 5.65
C TYR A 224 -25.38 4.58 7.10
N GLN A 225 -25.30 5.84 7.54
CA GLN A 225 -25.78 6.29 8.85
C GLN A 225 -26.87 7.33 8.65
N SER A 226 -28.08 7.02 9.10
CA SER A 226 -29.27 7.88 8.94
C SER A 226 -29.50 8.36 7.49
N GLY A 227 -29.17 7.52 6.50
CA GLY A 227 -29.31 7.83 5.08
C GLY A 227 -28.10 8.53 4.44
N HIS A 228 -27.09 8.91 5.22
CA HIS A 228 -25.86 9.50 4.70
C HIS A 228 -24.75 8.45 4.56
N PRO A 229 -23.92 8.50 3.49
CA PRO A 229 -22.88 7.51 3.28
C PRO A 229 -21.76 7.63 4.32
N VAL A 230 -21.22 6.49 4.74
CA VAL A 230 -20.03 6.38 5.59
C VAL A 230 -18.89 5.88 4.74
N TYR A 231 -17.87 6.73 4.57
CA TYR A 231 -16.69 6.40 3.77
C TYR A 231 -15.62 5.72 4.64
N ALA A 232 -14.93 4.74 4.05
CA ALA A 232 -13.67 4.25 4.58
C ALA A 232 -12.59 4.37 3.49
N LEU A 233 -11.38 4.69 3.91
CA LEU A 233 -10.23 4.68 3.03
C LEU A 233 -9.68 3.26 2.96
N ARG A 234 -9.51 2.78 1.73
CA ARG A 234 -8.93 1.48 1.45
C ARG A 234 -7.77 1.64 0.50
N HIS A 235 -6.69 0.97 0.84
CA HIS A 235 -5.65 0.70 -0.13
C HIS A 235 -6.22 -0.33 -1.12
N HIS A 236 -6.22 0.01 -2.39
CA HIS A 236 -6.24 -1.00 -3.43
C HIS A 236 -4.96 -1.80 -3.24
N GLU A 237 -5.05 -2.96 -2.60
CA GLU A 237 -4.03 -3.96 -2.82
C GLU A 237 -3.86 -4.06 -4.33
N LYS A 238 -2.70 -3.62 -4.83
CA LYS A 238 -2.22 -4.08 -6.13
C LYS A 238 -2.39 -5.59 -6.04
N GLY A 239 -3.33 -6.15 -6.81
CA GLY A 239 -3.56 -7.59 -6.77
C GLY A 239 -2.21 -8.31 -6.80
N VAL A 240 -2.00 -9.25 -5.87
CA VAL A 240 -0.73 -9.95 -5.60
C VAL A 240 0.50 -9.03 -5.53
N LYS A 241 1.12 -8.90 -4.34
CA LYS A 241 2.44 -8.24 -4.19
C LYS A 241 3.46 -8.89 -5.14
N GLY A 242 3.74 -8.22 -6.24
CA GLY A 242 4.72 -8.61 -7.24
C GLY A 242 4.48 -7.85 -8.54
N ASN A 243 5.54 -7.50 -9.25
CA ASN A 243 5.39 -7.14 -10.66
C ASN A 243 4.80 -8.38 -11.37
N VAL A 244 3.83 -8.21 -12.27
CA VAL A 244 3.46 -9.28 -13.20
C VAL A 244 4.71 -9.57 -14.01
N LYS A 245 5.45 -10.61 -13.63
CA LYS A 245 6.74 -10.91 -14.25
C LYS A 245 6.56 -11.50 -15.64
N ASN A 246 5.45 -12.21 -15.88
CA ASN A 246 5.12 -12.80 -17.19
C ASN A 246 3.59 -12.90 -17.36
N LEU A 247 3.05 -12.26 -18.40
CA LEU A 247 1.69 -12.49 -18.89
C LEU A 247 1.76 -13.51 -20.02
N ILE A 248 1.34 -14.76 -19.77
CA ILE A 248 1.30 -15.83 -20.78
C ILE A 248 -0.13 -15.92 -21.32
N PHE A 249 -0.30 -15.76 -22.64
CA PHE A 249 -1.63 -15.63 -23.23
C PHE A 249 -1.69 -16.07 -24.69
N ALA A 250 -2.90 -16.08 -25.25
CA ALA A 250 -3.17 -16.27 -26.68
C ALA A 250 -2.48 -17.51 -27.29
N SER A 251 -2.64 -18.69 -26.67
CA SER A 251 -2.09 -19.92 -27.24
C SER A 251 -2.78 -20.27 -28.57
N VAL A 252 -1.99 -20.71 -29.55
CA VAL A 252 -2.49 -21.21 -30.84
C VAL A 252 -2.20 -22.71 -30.90
N GLY A 253 -3.13 -23.51 -30.39
CA GLY A 253 -3.02 -24.97 -30.34
C GLY A 253 -3.12 -25.50 -28.91
N ALA A 254 -2.24 -26.45 -28.56
CA ALA A 254 -2.22 -27.04 -27.22
C ALA A 254 -1.96 -25.97 -26.13
N LYS A 255 -2.53 -26.21 -24.94
CA LYS A 255 -2.30 -25.37 -23.76
C LYS A 255 -0.79 -25.38 -23.42
N PRO A 256 -0.16 -24.22 -23.16
CA PRO A 256 1.25 -24.20 -22.79
C PRO A 256 1.47 -24.92 -21.46
N GLU A 257 2.52 -25.74 -21.39
CA GLU A 257 2.96 -26.37 -20.14
C GLU A 257 4.18 -25.65 -19.60
N PHE A 258 4.13 -25.23 -18.35
CA PHE A 258 5.18 -24.44 -17.72
C PHE A 258 5.45 -24.92 -16.31
N ILE A 259 6.67 -24.69 -15.84
CA ILE A 259 7.14 -25.05 -14.51
C ILE A 259 7.70 -23.79 -13.85
N LEU A 260 7.38 -23.59 -12.57
CA LEU A 260 8.04 -22.58 -11.75
C LEU A 260 9.43 -23.09 -11.38
N THR A 261 10.46 -22.42 -11.88
CA THR A 261 11.87 -22.70 -11.52
C THR A 261 12.30 -21.93 -10.29
N ASP A 262 11.61 -20.85 -9.96
CA ASP A 262 11.76 -20.11 -8.70
C ASP A 262 10.38 -19.55 -8.29
N ALA A 263 9.82 -20.05 -7.20
CA ALA A 263 8.53 -19.59 -6.67
C ALA A 263 8.61 -18.23 -5.95
N ILE A 264 9.80 -17.85 -5.44
CA ILE A 264 10.03 -16.56 -4.77
C ILE A 264 10.15 -15.46 -5.83
N ASN A 265 10.87 -15.77 -6.91
CA ASN A 265 11.01 -14.87 -8.04
C ASN A 265 9.96 -15.08 -9.14
N ASN A 266 9.02 -16.00 -9.01
CA ASN A 266 8.00 -16.27 -10.03
C ASN A 266 8.60 -16.47 -11.45
N ASP A 267 9.77 -17.12 -11.51
CA ASP A 267 10.45 -17.42 -12.76
C ASP A 267 9.80 -18.66 -13.37
N VAL A 268 9.26 -18.48 -14.57
CA VAL A 268 8.49 -19.49 -15.28
C VAL A 268 9.27 -19.92 -16.51
N VAL A 269 9.51 -21.23 -16.63
CA VAL A 269 10.04 -21.83 -17.86
C VAL A 269 8.90 -22.55 -18.58
N ILE A 270 8.65 -22.18 -19.83
CA ILE A 270 7.69 -22.88 -20.68
C ILE A 270 8.37 -24.15 -21.21
N THR A 271 7.97 -25.29 -20.66
CA THR A 271 8.60 -26.58 -20.94
C THR A 271 8.10 -27.22 -22.23
N HIS A 272 6.85 -26.97 -22.61
CA HIS A 272 6.27 -27.45 -23.86
C HIS A 272 5.37 -26.37 -24.47
N HIS A 273 5.44 -26.23 -25.80
CA HIS A 273 4.63 -25.29 -26.61
C HIS A 273 4.92 -23.80 -26.40
N ALA A 274 6.16 -23.44 -26.05
CA ALA A 274 6.61 -22.05 -25.91
C ALA A 274 6.42 -21.21 -27.19
N ASP A 275 6.53 -21.85 -28.35
CA ASP A 275 6.31 -21.27 -29.67
C ASP A 275 4.84 -20.91 -29.97
N LYS A 276 3.90 -21.46 -29.18
CA LYS A 276 2.45 -21.36 -29.46
C LYS A 276 1.74 -20.27 -28.66
N CYS A 277 2.32 -19.82 -27.56
CA CYS A 277 1.78 -18.75 -26.73
C CYS A 277 2.56 -17.42 -26.87
N LEU A 278 1.96 -16.34 -26.39
CA LEU A 278 2.61 -15.05 -26.23
C LEU A 278 3.01 -14.86 -24.77
N VAL A 279 4.19 -14.30 -24.55
CA VAL A 279 4.69 -13.91 -23.22
C VAL A 279 4.95 -12.43 -23.24
N TYR A 280 4.17 -11.69 -22.47
CA TYR A 280 4.39 -10.26 -22.23
C TYR A 280 5.23 -10.12 -20.95
N ASP A 281 6.44 -9.60 -21.12
CA ASP A 281 7.55 -9.54 -20.17
C ASP A 281 7.88 -8.10 -19.73
N GLU A 282 7.09 -7.13 -20.17
CA GLU A 282 7.23 -5.73 -19.77
C GLU A 282 6.37 -5.41 -18.53
N ILE A 283 6.78 -4.41 -17.75
CA ILE A 283 6.02 -3.94 -16.58
C ILE A 283 4.81 -3.12 -17.07
N PRO A 284 3.55 -3.51 -16.75
CA PRO A 284 2.39 -2.72 -17.14
C PRO A 284 2.40 -1.32 -16.50
N PRO A 285 1.96 -0.26 -17.22
CA PRO A 285 1.85 1.07 -16.65
C PRO A 285 0.90 1.10 -15.43
N PRO A 286 1.11 2.01 -14.45
CA PRO A 286 0.18 2.18 -13.32
C PRO A 286 -1.24 2.57 -13.74
N THR A 287 -1.40 3.06 -14.97
CA THR A 287 -2.70 3.42 -15.55
C THR A 287 -3.44 2.24 -16.19
N GLY A 288 -2.89 1.02 -16.09
CA GLY A 288 -3.37 -0.19 -16.74
C GLY A 288 -2.77 -0.39 -18.13
N LEU A 289 -2.77 -1.64 -18.61
CA LEU A 289 -2.26 -1.98 -19.94
C LEU A 289 -3.26 -1.55 -21.02
N LYS A 290 -2.85 -0.66 -21.92
CA LYS A 290 -3.66 -0.20 -23.06
C LYS A 290 -3.31 -0.99 -24.32
N TRP A 291 -4.21 -0.92 -25.29
CA TRP A 291 -3.99 -1.53 -26.60
C TRP A 291 -2.75 -0.96 -27.30
N ASP A 292 -2.50 0.34 -27.19
CA ASP A 292 -1.30 0.96 -27.78
C ASP A 292 0.00 0.47 -27.11
N ASP A 293 -0.03 0.17 -25.81
CA ASP A 293 1.12 -0.41 -25.10
C ASP A 293 1.45 -1.81 -25.65
N MET A 294 0.41 -2.63 -25.89
CA MET A 294 0.58 -3.94 -26.53
C MET A 294 1.09 -3.84 -27.96
N VAL A 295 0.63 -2.85 -28.74
CA VAL A 295 1.13 -2.63 -30.10
C VAL A 295 2.61 -2.24 -30.06
N GLY A 296 3.01 -1.35 -29.15
CA GLY A 296 4.42 -0.96 -28.97
C GLY A 296 5.32 -2.13 -28.58
N TRP A 297 4.85 -2.99 -27.67
CA TRP A 297 5.53 -4.24 -27.33
C TRP A 297 5.65 -5.16 -28.55
N TRP A 298 4.57 -5.35 -29.31
CA TRP A 298 4.56 -6.19 -30.51
C TRP A 298 5.52 -5.69 -31.60
N GLN A 299 5.62 -4.37 -31.78
CA GLN A 299 6.59 -3.75 -32.68
C GLN A 299 8.03 -4.11 -32.31
N ARG A 300 8.38 -4.02 -31.03
CA ARG A 300 9.72 -4.38 -30.54
C ARG A 300 10.01 -5.87 -30.71
N ARG A 301 9.05 -6.73 -30.37
CA ARG A 301 9.18 -8.19 -30.42
C ARG A 301 9.36 -8.71 -31.85
N GLU A 302 8.54 -8.25 -32.78
CA GLU A 302 8.53 -8.72 -34.18
C GLU A 302 9.35 -7.82 -35.12
N ASN A 303 10.02 -6.78 -34.57
CA ASN A 303 10.79 -5.79 -35.29
C ASN A 303 9.99 -5.07 -36.42
N ILE A 304 8.75 -4.68 -36.12
CA ILE A 304 7.84 -3.99 -37.06
C ILE A 304 7.93 -2.48 -36.87
N ILE A 305 8.32 -1.76 -37.92
CA ILE A 305 8.46 -0.30 -37.89
C ILE A 305 7.09 0.40 -37.99
N ASP A 306 6.19 -0.11 -38.84
CA ASP A 306 4.87 0.50 -39.05
C ASP A 306 3.86 0.12 -37.96
N SER A 307 3.29 1.14 -37.31
CA SER A 307 2.33 0.94 -36.21
C SER A 307 0.98 0.38 -36.70
N GLY A 308 0.58 0.68 -37.93
CA GLY A 308 -0.65 0.15 -38.53
C GLY A 308 -0.54 -1.35 -38.83
N GLU A 309 0.59 -1.78 -39.38
CA GLU A 309 0.94 -3.16 -39.62
C GLU A 309 1.03 -3.95 -38.31
N ALA A 310 1.70 -3.40 -37.30
CA ALA A 310 1.80 -4.02 -35.98
C ALA A 310 0.43 -4.20 -35.32
N ARG A 311 -0.44 -3.18 -35.40
CA ARG A 311 -1.81 -3.25 -34.88
C ARG A 311 -2.63 -4.35 -35.58
N ASN A 312 -2.52 -4.44 -36.91
CA ASN A 312 -3.24 -5.43 -37.69
C ASN A 312 -2.72 -6.86 -37.46
N SER A 313 -1.40 -7.04 -37.42
CA SER A 313 -0.76 -8.35 -37.21
C SER A 313 -1.02 -8.88 -35.79
N LEU A 314 -0.89 -8.03 -34.76
CA LEU A 314 -1.24 -8.38 -33.39
C LEU A 314 -2.72 -8.76 -33.28
N GLY A 315 -3.63 -7.94 -33.82
CA GLY A 315 -5.06 -8.22 -33.83
C GLY A 315 -5.40 -9.58 -34.48
N LYS A 316 -4.78 -9.89 -35.63
CA LYS A 316 -4.92 -11.20 -36.30
C LYS A 316 -4.38 -12.34 -35.45
N ARG A 317 -3.22 -12.16 -34.80
CA ARG A 317 -2.57 -13.16 -33.95
C ARG A 317 -3.43 -13.50 -32.71
N LEU A 318 -4.06 -12.50 -32.10
CA LEU A 318 -4.98 -12.69 -30.98
C LEU A 318 -6.30 -13.32 -31.43
N LEU A 319 -6.90 -12.83 -32.51
CA LEU A 319 -8.13 -13.43 -33.05
C LEU A 319 -7.93 -14.90 -33.43
N ARG A 320 -6.76 -15.27 -33.94
CA ARG A 320 -6.40 -16.68 -34.21
C ARG A 320 -6.42 -17.53 -32.95
N SER A 321 -5.90 -17.04 -31.83
CA SER A 321 -5.97 -17.77 -30.56
C SER A 321 -7.39 -17.96 -30.06
N VAL A 322 -8.24 -16.93 -30.21
CA VAL A 322 -9.66 -17.00 -29.85
C VAL A 322 -10.41 -18.00 -30.71
N LYS A 323 -10.19 -18.00 -32.04
CA LYS A 323 -10.84 -18.96 -32.93
C LYS A 323 -10.47 -20.41 -32.64
N MET A 324 -9.26 -20.67 -32.14
CA MET A 324 -8.77 -22.01 -31.82
C MET A 324 -9.46 -22.63 -30.59
N THR A 325 -10.15 -21.86 -29.75
CA THR A 325 -10.92 -22.44 -28.62
C THR A 325 -12.21 -23.10 -29.08
N GLY A 326 -12.65 -22.83 -30.31
CA GLY A 326 -13.93 -23.32 -30.81
C GLY A 326 -15.14 -22.72 -30.08
N SER A 327 -14.95 -21.68 -29.25
CA SER A 327 -16.02 -21.00 -28.52
C SER A 327 -16.61 -19.84 -29.33
N PRO A 328 -17.86 -19.93 -29.83
CA PRO A 328 -18.49 -18.83 -30.55
C PRO A 328 -18.65 -17.58 -29.67
N GLY A 329 -18.81 -17.77 -28.36
CA GLY A 329 -18.93 -16.68 -27.38
C GLY A 329 -17.65 -15.87 -27.25
N GLU A 330 -16.48 -16.52 -27.18
CA GLU A 330 -15.21 -15.79 -27.11
C GLU A 330 -14.93 -15.00 -28.39
N VAL A 331 -15.22 -15.59 -29.56
CA VAL A 331 -15.11 -14.90 -30.85
C VAL A 331 -16.01 -13.66 -30.87
N LEU A 332 -17.27 -13.82 -30.46
CA LEU A 332 -18.23 -12.72 -30.42
C LEU A 332 -17.78 -11.60 -29.46
N ILE A 333 -17.29 -11.93 -28.26
CA ILE A 333 -16.75 -10.95 -27.30
C ILE A 333 -15.58 -10.19 -27.92
N PHE A 334 -14.62 -10.92 -28.51
CA PHE A 334 -13.42 -10.32 -29.08
C PHE A 334 -13.76 -9.35 -30.21
N GLU A 335 -14.57 -9.78 -31.17
CA GLU A 335 -14.97 -8.94 -32.31
C GLU A 335 -15.82 -7.74 -31.88
N THR A 336 -16.78 -7.96 -30.97
CA THR A 336 -17.66 -6.90 -30.47
C THR A 336 -16.90 -5.86 -29.67
N TYR A 337 -15.91 -6.29 -28.87
CA TYR A 337 -15.09 -5.39 -28.08
C TYR A 337 -14.38 -4.36 -28.96
N PHE A 338 -13.61 -4.82 -29.96
CA PHE A 338 -12.91 -3.91 -30.86
C PHE A 338 -13.89 -3.09 -31.71
N LYS A 339 -14.97 -3.70 -32.23
CA LYS A 339 -15.98 -2.98 -33.02
C LYS A 339 -16.65 -1.84 -32.24
N ARG A 340 -16.94 -2.03 -30.95
CA ARG A 340 -17.71 -1.10 -30.13
C ARG A 340 -16.84 -0.07 -29.42
N PHE A 341 -15.71 -0.50 -28.86
CA PHE A 341 -14.91 0.32 -27.95
C PHE A 341 -13.74 1.02 -28.61
N GLN A 342 -13.23 0.53 -29.74
CA GLN A 342 -12.13 1.18 -30.44
C GLN A 342 -12.46 2.61 -30.86
N LYS A 343 -13.66 2.85 -31.40
CA LYS A 343 -14.13 4.20 -31.76
C LYS A 343 -14.35 5.10 -30.55
N LYS A 344 -14.77 4.52 -29.42
CA LYS A 344 -15.12 5.27 -28.20
C LYS A 344 -13.89 5.69 -27.40
N TYR A 345 -12.90 4.82 -27.29
CA TYR A 345 -11.74 5.03 -26.41
C TYR A 345 -10.45 5.37 -27.16
N SER A 346 -10.35 5.11 -28.46
CA SER A 346 -9.18 5.46 -29.30
C SER A 346 -7.85 5.09 -28.63
N ARG A 347 -6.99 6.08 -28.29
CA ARG A 347 -5.70 5.88 -27.59
C ARG A 347 -5.81 5.39 -26.15
N ASN A 348 -6.97 5.51 -25.52
CA ASN A 348 -7.24 5.04 -24.16
C ASN A 348 -7.97 3.69 -24.15
N LEU A 349 -8.01 2.97 -25.28
CA LEU A 349 -8.62 1.64 -25.35
C LEU A 349 -7.83 0.66 -24.46
N PRO A 350 -8.46 0.03 -23.45
CA PRO A 350 -7.80 -1.01 -22.67
C PRO A 350 -7.37 -2.20 -23.54
N ALA A 351 -6.30 -2.88 -23.13
CA ALA A 351 -5.87 -4.11 -23.78
C ALA A 351 -6.88 -5.24 -23.53
N LEU A 352 -7.41 -5.86 -24.59
CA LEU A 352 -8.16 -7.11 -24.48
C LEU A 352 -7.20 -8.29 -24.68
N ILE A 353 -6.91 -9.01 -23.60
CA ILE A 353 -5.97 -10.14 -23.59
C ILE A 353 -6.78 -11.45 -23.55
N PRO A 354 -6.84 -12.21 -24.65
CA PRO A 354 -7.54 -13.50 -24.66
C PRO A 354 -6.72 -14.58 -23.97
N GLN A 355 -7.40 -15.43 -23.21
CA GLN A 355 -6.85 -16.69 -22.64
C GLN A 355 -5.57 -16.46 -21.83
N VAL A 356 -5.70 -15.80 -20.69
CA VAL A 356 -4.57 -15.64 -19.76
C VAL A 356 -4.33 -16.96 -19.02
N TYR A 357 -3.12 -17.49 -19.14
CA TYR A 357 -2.70 -18.71 -18.45
C TYR A 357 -1.99 -18.34 -17.14
N LEU A 358 -2.62 -18.72 -16.03
CA LEU A 358 -2.00 -18.70 -14.71
C LEU A 358 -1.50 -20.11 -14.38
N HIS A 359 -0.36 -20.22 -13.70
CA HIS A 359 0.10 -21.52 -13.24
C HIS A 359 -0.86 -22.06 -12.18
N LEU A 360 -1.58 -23.12 -12.53
CA LEU A 360 -1.92 -24.16 -11.57
C LEU A 360 -1.14 -25.39 -12.02
N ASP A 361 -0.28 -25.95 -11.18
CA ASP A 361 0.25 -27.30 -11.40
C ASP A 361 -0.85 -28.29 -10.99
N PRO A 362 -1.56 -28.93 -11.94
CA PRO A 362 -2.64 -29.85 -11.58
C PRO A 362 -2.12 -31.27 -11.36
N LEU A 363 -0.83 -31.54 -11.59
CA LEU A 363 -0.25 -32.87 -11.54
C LEU A 363 0.51 -33.08 -10.23
N SER A 364 0.14 -34.12 -9.52
CA SER A 364 0.90 -34.61 -8.38
C SER A 364 2.29 -35.11 -8.81
N GLN A 365 3.24 -35.12 -7.88
CA GLN A 365 4.60 -35.64 -8.10
C GLN A 365 4.58 -37.08 -8.68
N LYS A 366 3.62 -37.90 -8.24
CA LYS A 366 3.43 -39.28 -8.71
C LYS A 366 2.95 -39.35 -10.16
N GLU A 367 2.03 -38.46 -10.55
CA GLU A 367 1.56 -38.37 -11.95
C GLU A 367 2.68 -37.87 -12.88
N ARG A 368 3.53 -36.96 -12.40
CA ARG A 368 4.72 -36.50 -13.16
C ARG A 368 5.74 -37.61 -13.38
N GLU A 369 6.02 -38.42 -12.36
CA GLU A 369 6.92 -39.58 -12.47
C GLU A 369 6.36 -40.63 -13.42
N THR A 370 5.05 -40.86 -13.39
CA THR A 370 4.37 -41.82 -14.28
C THR A 370 4.37 -41.34 -15.74
N LEU A 371 4.30 -40.03 -15.97
CA LEU A 371 4.28 -39.42 -17.30
C LEU A 371 5.67 -38.99 -17.82
N SER A 372 6.75 -39.34 -17.11
CA SER A 372 8.12 -38.91 -17.44
C SER A 372 8.27 -37.39 -17.61
N LYS A 373 7.54 -36.60 -16.80
CA LYS A 373 7.58 -35.13 -16.82
C LYS A 373 8.62 -34.57 -15.85
N PRO A 374 9.19 -33.37 -16.10
CA PRO A 374 10.19 -32.78 -15.20
C PRO A 374 9.63 -32.50 -13.80
N ARG A 375 10.46 -32.59 -12.77
CA ARG A 375 10.08 -32.40 -11.35
C ARG A 375 9.71 -30.93 -11.07
N ALA A 376 8.67 -30.73 -10.26
CA ALA A 376 8.31 -29.43 -9.68
C ALA A 376 9.14 -29.15 -8.40
N LEU A 377 9.25 -27.89 -7.97
CA LEU A 377 9.93 -27.51 -6.73
C LEU A 377 9.19 -28.00 -5.48
N GLU A 378 9.94 -28.39 -4.43
CA GLU A 378 9.41 -28.97 -3.18
C GLU A 378 8.46 -28.04 -2.38
N ARG A 379 8.49 -26.72 -2.59
CA ARG A 379 7.74 -25.71 -1.80
C ARG A 379 6.39 -25.31 -2.41
N GLN A 380 5.66 -26.25 -3.00
CA GLN A 380 4.25 -26.03 -3.40
C GLN A 380 3.23 -26.66 -2.44
N ARG A 381 3.63 -27.01 -1.21
CA ARG A 381 2.71 -27.49 -0.18
C ARG A 381 2.30 -26.38 0.79
N GLY A 382 1.16 -25.76 0.51
CA GLY A 382 0.14 -25.48 1.52
C GLY A 382 -1.16 -25.90 0.85
N PHE A 383 -1.75 -27.05 1.14
CA PHE A 383 -2.17 -27.58 2.43
C PHE A 383 -1.90 -29.09 2.53
N VAL A 384 -1.51 -29.53 3.72
CA VAL A 384 -1.70 -30.87 4.30
C VAL A 384 -2.31 -30.51 5.66
N GLU A 385 -3.54 -30.87 6.03
CA GLU A 385 -4.32 -32.10 5.84
C GLU A 385 -5.69 -31.88 5.19
#